data_AF-A0A968CQ72-F1
#
_entry.id   AF-A0A968CQ72-F1
#
_cell.length_a   1.000
_cell.length_b   1.000
_cell.length_c   1.000
_cell.angle_alpha   90.00
_cell.angle_beta   90.00
_cell.angle_gamma   90.00
#
_symmetry.space_group_name_H-M   'P 1'
#
loop_
_entity.id
_entity.type
_entity.pdbx_description
1 polymer ?
#
loop_
_entity_poly.entity_id
_entity_poly.type
_entity_poly.pdbx_seq_one_letter_code
_entity_poly.pdbx_strand_id
1 'polypeptide(L)' 'MLDAKNRKALSHYIRIVQREFNLDAVEVYAPNAERLTFALASKLENEYFGIISAEDIKKELPSDGIRSISQTIPSG' A
#
# COMPACT_ATOMS: atom_id res chain seq x y z
N MET A 1 -11.48 -13.93 -4.28
CA MET A 1 -10.10 -13.70 -4.75
C MET A 1 -10.16 -12.88 -6.03
N LEU A 2 -9.33 -11.84 -6.21
CA LEU A 2 -9.38 -10.98 -7.40
C LEU A 2 -8.85 -11.76 -8.62
N ASP A 3 -9.63 -11.79 -9.72
CA ASP A 3 -9.21 -12.46 -10.95
C ASP A 3 -8.01 -11.76 -11.63
N ALA A 4 -7.35 -12.48 -12.54
CA ALA A 4 -6.10 -12.02 -13.17
C ALA A 4 -6.28 -10.73 -13.99
N LYS A 5 -7.43 -10.56 -14.66
CA LYS A 5 -7.72 -9.35 -15.46
C LYS A 5 -7.84 -8.14 -14.53
N ASN A 6 -8.57 -8.30 -13.44
CA ASN A 6 -8.77 -7.26 -12.45
C ASN A 6 -7.48 -6.92 -11.68
N ARG A 7 -6.60 -7.91 -11.41
CA ARG A 7 -5.26 -7.65 -10.84
C ARG A 7 -4.41 -6.78 -11.76
N LYS A 8 -4.39 -7.06 -13.07
CA LYS A 8 -3.63 -6.26 -14.04
C LYS A 8 -4.18 -4.83 -14.15
N ALA A 9 -5.50 -4.68 -14.20
CA ALA A 9 -6.15 -3.37 -14.24
C ALA A 9 -5.85 -2.56 -12.97
N LEU A 10 -5.96 -3.19 -11.80
CA LEU A 10 -5.67 -2.56 -10.51
C LEU A 10 -4.20 -2.13 -10.41
N SER A 11 -3.25 -2.98 -10.82
CA SER A 11 -1.82 -2.64 -10.83
C SER A 11 -1.52 -1.42 -11.71
N HIS A 12 -2.18 -1.31 -12.86
CA HIS A 12 -2.03 -0.14 -13.73
C HIS A 12 -2.63 1.11 -13.09
N TYR A 13 -3.84 0.99 -12.51
CA TYR A 13 -4.53 2.10 -11.85
C TYR A 13 -3.70 2.70 -10.72
N ILE A 14 -3.14 1.87 -9.82
CA ILE A 14 -2.38 2.38 -8.69
C ILE A 14 -1.06 3.07 -9.09
N ARG A 15 -0.47 2.72 -10.24
CA ARG A 15 0.70 3.43 -10.79
C ARG A 15 0.34 4.83 -11.27
N ILE A 16 -0.86 4.99 -11.84
CA ILE A 16 -1.37 6.31 -12.23
C ILE A 16 -1.61 7.14 -10.96
N VAL A 17 -2.34 6.61 -9.98
CA VAL A 17 -2.59 7.29 -8.69
C VAL A 17 -1.29 7.72 -8.02
N GLN A 18 -0.29 6.82 -7.94
CA GLN A 18 1.01 7.13 -7.35
C GLN A 18 1.67 8.36 -7.98
N ARG A 19 1.61 8.50 -9.31
CA ARG A 19 2.22 9.60 -10.06
C ARG A 19 1.40 10.88 -10.00
N GLU A 20 0.09 10.80 -10.23
CA GLU A 20 -0.81 11.95 -10.27
C GLU A 20 -0.88 12.68 -8.93
N PHE A 21 -0.76 11.94 -7.83
CA PHE A 21 -0.77 12.51 -6.47
C PHE A 21 0.63 12.69 -5.88
N ASN A 22 1.70 12.45 -6.66
CA ASN A 22 3.09 12.57 -6.23
C ASN A 22 3.39 11.81 -4.91
N LEU A 23 2.85 10.59 -4.80
CA LEU A 23 3.05 9.72 -3.65
C LEU A 23 4.32 8.90 -3.84
N ASP A 24 5.06 8.64 -2.77
CA ASP A 24 6.25 7.79 -2.85
C ASP A 24 5.90 6.30 -2.96
N ALA A 25 4.76 5.88 -2.39
CA ALA A 25 4.29 4.51 -2.42
C ALA A 25 2.75 4.44 -2.38
N VAL A 26 2.19 3.43 -3.06
CA VAL A 26 0.78 3.02 -2.93
C VAL A 26 0.74 1.51 -2.80
N GLU A 27 0.09 1.01 -1.75
CA GLU A 27 -0.11 -0.42 -1.53
C GLU A 27 -1.59 -0.73 -1.35
N VAL A 28 -2.05 -1.86 -1.90
CA VAL A 28 -3.44 -2.29 -1.78
C VAL A 28 -3.49 -3.68 -1.16
N TYR A 29 -4.32 -3.83 -0.13
CA TYR A 29 -4.46 -5.06 0.64
C TYR A 29 -5.87 -5.63 0.52
N ALA A 30 -6.00 -6.95 0.58
CA ALA A 30 -7.26 -7.64 0.78
C ALA A 30 -7.68 -7.58 2.27
N PRO A 31 -8.95 -7.89 2.61
CA PRO A 31 -9.43 -7.86 4.00
C PRO A 31 -8.65 -8.77 4.98
N ASN A 32 -7.99 -9.80 4.45
CA ASN A 32 -7.12 -10.69 5.22
C ASN A 32 -5.70 -10.13 5.44
N ALA A 33 -5.40 -8.90 5.00
CA ALA A 33 -4.09 -8.25 4.95
C ALA A 33 -3.07 -8.88 3.96
N GLU A 34 -3.54 -9.63 2.97
CA GLU A 34 -2.70 -10.04 1.83
C GLU A 34 -2.51 -8.85 0.87
N ARG A 35 -1.26 -8.50 0.53
CA ARG A 35 -0.97 -7.43 -0.42
C ARG A 35 -1.34 -7.86 -1.84
N LEU A 36 -2.32 -7.19 -2.44
CA LEU A 36 -2.82 -7.48 -3.78
C LEU A 36 -1.91 -6.90 -4.88
N THR A 37 -1.41 -5.68 -4.69
CA THR A 37 -0.49 -4.97 -5.59
C THR A 37 0.16 -3.78 -4.88
N PHE A 38 1.24 -3.25 -5.45
CA PHE A 38 1.92 -2.06 -4.96
C PHE A 38 2.59 -1.27 -6.10
N ALA A 39 2.86 0.01 -5.86
CA ALA A 39 3.62 0.91 -6.73
C ALA A 39 4.57 1.74 -5.85
N LEU A 40 5.83 1.85 -6.24
CA LEU A 40 6.88 2.57 -5.51
C LEU A 40 7.59 3.55 -6.44
N ALA A 41 8.03 4.68 -5.89
CA ALA A 41 9.01 5.54 -6.52
C ALA A 41 10.39 4.86 -6.54
N SER A 42 11.20 5.14 -7.55
CA SER A 42 12.51 4.50 -7.75
C SER A 42 13.47 4.70 -6.58
N LYS A 43 13.39 5.83 -5.87
CA LYS A 43 14.18 6.10 -4.66
C LYS A 43 13.90 5.08 -3.53
N LEU A 44 12.72 4.47 -3.55
CA LEU A 44 12.29 3.49 -2.56
C LEU A 44 12.54 2.04 -3.01
N GLU A 45 13.01 1.77 -4.23
CA GLU A 45 13.20 0.37 -4.69
C GLU A 45 14.31 -0.37 -3.93
N ASN A 46 15.30 0.36 -3.40
CA ASN A 46 16.46 -0.20 -2.69
C ASN A 46 16.44 0.05 -1.17
N GLU A 47 15.39 0.69 -0.66
CA GLU A 47 15.27 0.99 0.76
C GLU A 47 14.33 0.01 1.44
N TYR A 48 14.74 -0.48 2.61
CA TYR A 48 13.90 -1.33 3.45
C TYR A 48 13.02 -0.44 4.32
N PHE A 49 11.75 -0.28 3.93
CA PHE A 49 10.75 0.31 4.81
C PHE A 49 10.21 -0.77 5.74
N GLY A 50 10.04 -0.43 7.02
CA GLY A 50 9.40 -1.33 7.99
C GLY A 50 8.03 -1.79 7.47
N ILE A 51 7.82 -3.11 7.47
CA ILE A 51 6.55 -3.71 7.08
C ILE A 51 5.52 -3.39 8.18
N ILE A 52 4.40 -2.74 7.83
CA ILE A 52 3.27 -2.60 8.76
C ILE A 52 2.67 -3.99 8.99
N SER A 53 2.51 -4.41 10.24
CA SER A 53 1.97 -5.74 10.53
C SER A 53 0.50 -5.85 10.08
N ALA A 54 0.07 -7.06 9.74
CA ALA A 54 -1.33 -7.32 9.40
C ALA A 54 -2.26 -6.99 10.58
N GLU A 55 -1.78 -7.18 11.80
CA GLU A 55 -2.47 -6.87 13.04
C GLU A 55 -2.67 -5.36 13.19
N ASP A 56 -1.65 -4.55 12.88
CA ASP A 56 -1.75 -3.07 12.95
C ASP A 56 -2.71 -2.55 11.87
N ILE A 57 -2.67 -3.12 10.66
CA ILE A 57 -3.65 -2.81 9.62
C ILE A 57 -5.07 -3.14 10.11
N LYS A 58 -5.29 -4.34 10.69
CA LYS A 58 -6.63 -4.82 11.08
C LYS A 58 -7.19 -4.18 12.34
N LYS A 59 -6.36 -3.93 13.37
CA LYS A 59 -6.78 -3.27 14.62
C LYS A 59 -7.25 -1.83 14.36
N GLU A 60 -6.69 -1.21 13.33
CA GLU A 60 -6.88 0.21 13.07
C GLU A 60 -7.91 0.51 11.99
N LEU A 61 -8.37 -0.46 11.20
CA LEU A 61 -9.37 -0.21 10.17
C LEU A 61 -10.79 -0.07 10.76
N PRO A 62 -11.41 1.14 10.78
CA PRO A 62 -12.84 1.26 11.01
C PRO A 62 -13.62 0.56 9.89
N SER A 63 -14.89 0.24 10.14
CA SER A 63 -15.78 -0.35 9.13
C SER A 63 -16.05 0.56 7.92
N ASP A 64 -15.73 1.86 8.03
CA ASP A 64 -15.85 2.86 6.97
C ASP A 64 -14.88 4.05 7.22
N GLY A 65 -14.43 4.72 6.17
CA GLY A 65 -13.62 5.95 6.22
C GLY A 65 -12.15 5.85 5.78
N ILE A 66 -11.43 6.98 5.91
CA ILE A 66 -9.99 7.12 5.63
C ILE A 66 -9.24 7.18 6.97
N ARG A 67 -8.11 6.46 7.11
CA ARG A 67 -7.23 6.53 8.28
C ARG A 67 -5.78 6.74 7.87
N SER A 68 -5.05 7.46 8.71
CA SER A 68 -3.62 7.71 8.57
C SER A 68 -2.86 7.03 9.71
N ILE A 69 -1.78 6.32 9.39
CA ILE A 69 -0.85 5.73 10.35
C ILE A 69 0.50 6.44 10.16
N SER A 70 1.09 6.92 11.25
CA SER A 70 2.41 7.56 11.26
C SER A 70 3.33 6.78 12.19
N GLN A 71 4.49 6.37 11.70
CA GLN A 71 5.52 5.69 12.49
C GLN A 71 6.88 6.34 12.26
N THR A 72 7.70 6.38 13.32
CA THR A 72 9.08 6.83 13.22
C THR A 72 9.94 5.67 12.72
N ILE A 73 10.60 5.85 11.59
CA ILE A 73 11.54 4.86 11.05
C ILE A 73 12.93 5.17 11.64
N PRO A 74 13.65 4.21 12.27
CA PRO A 74 14.89 4.48 12.99
C PRO A 74 16.07 4.98 12.14
N SER A 75 15.98 4.90 10.80
CA SER A 75 17.05 5.24 9.87
C SER A 75 17.14 6.74 9.50
N GLY A 76 16.69 7.62 10.40
CA GLY A 76 16.72 9.09 10.22
C GLY A 76 18.07 9.70 10.55
#